data_AF-A0A356AQ16-F1
#
_entry.id   AF-A0A356AQ16-F1
#
_cell.length_a   1.000
_cell.length_b   1.000
_cell.length_c   1.000
_cell.angle_alpha   90.00
_cell.angle_beta   90.00
_cell.angle_gamma   90.00
#
_symmetry.space_group_name_H-M   'P 1'
#
loop_
_entity.id
_entity.type
_entity.pdbx_description
1 polymer ?
#
loop_
_entity_poly.entity_id
_entity_poly.type
_entity_poly.pdbx_seq_one_letter_code
_entity_poly.pdbx_strand_id
1 'polypeptide(L)'
;MAKKIGITETVLRDAHQSLIATRMPIGDMLPILDKLDQVGFHSLECWGGATFDACLRFLNEDPWERLRTIRKHCPKTKLQMLFRGQNMLGYRHYADDVLDYFVQRTVANGIDIIRIFDALNDIRNLERAINAAKKEG
;
A
#
# COMPACT_ATOMS: atom_id res chain seq x y z
N MET A 1 8.05 3.91 32.43
CA MET A 1 6.66 3.97 31.91
C MET A 1 6.50 2.92 30.82
N ALA A 2 5.35 2.23 30.76
CA ALA A 2 5.07 1.29 29.67
C ALA A 2 4.88 2.06 28.35
N LYS A 3 5.52 1.59 27.27
CA LYS A 3 5.42 2.21 25.94
C LYS A 3 4.08 1.84 25.29
N LYS A 4 3.36 2.83 24.75
CA LYS A 4 2.12 2.57 23.98
C LYS A 4 2.44 1.76 22.73
N ILE A 5 1.74 0.65 22.51
CA ILE A 5 1.87 -0.18 21.31
C ILE A 5 1.04 0.43 20.18
N GLY A 6 1.65 0.62 19.01
CA GLY A 6 0.96 1.03 17.79
C GLY A 6 0.37 -0.17 17.07
N ILE A 7 -0.84 -0.03 16.54
CA ILE A 7 -1.55 -1.09 15.79
C ILE A 7 -1.69 -0.66 14.34
N THR A 8 -1.30 -1.53 13.40
CA THR A 8 -1.57 -1.37 11.96
C THR A 8 -2.78 -2.21 11.61
N GLU A 9 -3.80 -1.58 11.03
CA GLU A 9 -4.99 -2.27 10.56
C GLU A 9 -4.80 -2.68 9.09
N THR A 10 -5.21 -3.90 8.74
CA THR A 10 -4.97 -4.53 7.44
C THR A 10 -6.26 -4.91 6.70
N VAL A 11 -7.43 -4.56 7.25
CA VAL A 11 -8.74 -4.87 6.67
C VAL A 11 -8.91 -4.40 5.23
N LEU A 12 -8.25 -3.30 4.84
CA LEU A 12 -8.32 -2.71 3.50
C LEU A 12 -7.36 -3.35 2.48
N ARG A 13 -6.46 -4.26 2.91
CA ARG A 13 -5.46 -4.91 2.05
C ARG A 13 -5.31 -6.40 2.36
N ASP A 14 -4.57 -6.73 3.42
CA ASP A 14 -4.13 -8.12 3.65
C ASP A 14 -5.26 -9.04 4.10
N ALA A 15 -6.22 -8.52 4.87
CA ALA A 15 -7.31 -9.35 5.39
C ALA A 15 -8.14 -9.95 4.26
N HIS A 16 -8.63 -9.11 3.33
CA HIS A 16 -9.42 -9.59 2.20
C HIS A 16 -8.57 -10.28 1.13
N GLN A 17 -7.30 -9.90 0.98
CA GLN A 17 -6.35 -10.65 0.15
C GLN A 17 -6.18 -12.09 0.63
N SER A 18 -6.10 -12.29 1.95
CA SER A 18 -5.90 -13.60 2.58
C SER A 18 -7.19 -14.43 2.67
N LEU A 19 -8.33 -13.80 2.93
CA LEU A 19 -9.58 -14.49 3.25
C LEU A 19 -10.54 -14.64 2.07
N ILE A 20 -10.57 -13.64 1.17
CA ILE A 20 -11.53 -13.59 0.05
C ILE A 20 -10.84 -13.21 -1.26
N ALA A 21 -9.62 -13.74 -1.46
CA ALA A 21 -8.87 -13.66 -2.70
C ALA A 21 -8.71 -12.24 -3.28
N THR A 22 -8.65 -11.20 -2.44
CA THR A 22 -8.48 -9.80 -2.89
C THR A 22 -9.68 -9.24 -3.66
N ARG A 23 -10.90 -9.70 -3.37
CA ARG A 23 -12.12 -9.36 -4.12
C ARG A 23 -12.98 -8.26 -3.50
N MET A 24 -12.48 -7.54 -2.50
CA MET A 24 -13.23 -6.42 -1.92
C MET A 24 -13.22 -5.20 -2.87
N PRO A 25 -14.39 -4.78 -3.42
CA PRO A 25 -14.50 -3.57 -4.23
C PRO A 25 -14.40 -2.31 -3.36
N ILE A 26 -14.04 -1.18 -3.97
CA ILE A 26 -13.97 0.11 -3.25
C ILE A 26 -15.32 0.50 -2.65
N GLY A 27 -16.43 0.14 -3.31
CA GLY A 27 -17.79 0.39 -2.85
C GLY A 27 -18.09 -0.18 -1.47
N ASP A 28 -17.52 -1.33 -1.13
CA ASP A 28 -17.72 -1.98 0.18
C ASP A 28 -16.82 -1.37 1.27
N MET A 29 -15.70 -0.75 0.87
CA MET A 29 -14.79 -0.07 1.80
C MET A 29 -15.33 1.31 2.19
N LEU A 30 -15.88 2.06 1.22
CA LEU A 30 -16.29 3.47 1.39
C LEU A 30 -17.09 3.77 2.67
N PRO A 31 -18.12 2.99 3.06
CA PRO A 31 -18.96 3.33 4.21
C PRO A 31 -18.24 3.33 5.57
N ILE A 32 -17.05 2.71 5.67
CA ILE A 32 -16.31 2.57 6.93
C ILE A 32 -15.05 3.43 7.02
N LEU A 33 -14.56 4.00 5.91
CA LEU A 33 -13.28 4.70 5.85
C LEU A 33 -13.17 5.85 6.87
N ASP A 34 -14.16 6.74 6.93
CA ASP A 34 -14.13 7.89 7.84
C ASP A 34 -14.07 7.46 9.32
N LYS A 35 -14.69 6.31 9.66
CA LYS A 35 -14.64 5.74 11.02
C LYS A 35 -13.28 5.13 11.31
N LEU A 36 -12.70 4.39 10.36
CA LEU A 36 -11.34 3.84 10.49
C LEU A 36 -10.33 4.95 10.78
N ASP A 37 -10.47 6.10 10.13
CA ASP A 37 -9.60 7.26 10.32
C ASP A 37 -9.67 7.87 11.74
N GLN A 38 -10.74 7.63 12.49
CA GLN A 38 -10.90 8.13 13.87
C GLN A 38 -10.39 7.16 14.93
N VAL A 39 -10.04 5.92 14.59
CA VAL A 39 -9.66 4.90 15.59
C VAL A 39 -8.32 5.22 16.27
N GLY A 40 -7.41 5.88 15.55
CA GLY A 40 -6.06 6.16 16.04
C GLY A 40 -5.07 5.01 15.81
N PHE A 41 -5.24 4.28 14.70
CA PHE A 41 -4.24 3.31 14.24
C PHE A 41 -2.90 3.98 13.93
N HIS A 42 -1.81 3.21 14.07
CA HIS A 42 -0.48 3.64 13.62
C HIS A 42 -0.46 3.85 12.10
N SER A 43 -1.09 2.93 11.37
CA SER A 43 -1.31 3.02 9.93
C SER A 43 -2.48 2.14 9.49
N LEU A 44 -3.04 2.47 8.32
CA LEU A 44 -3.97 1.64 7.56
C LEU A 44 -3.23 1.05 6.36
N GLU A 45 -3.04 -0.26 6.35
CA GLU A 45 -2.52 -0.93 5.17
C GLU A 45 -3.64 -1.12 4.15
N CYS A 46 -3.55 -0.39 3.04
CA CYS A 46 -4.67 -0.22 2.11
C CYS A 46 -4.27 -0.37 0.63
N TRP A 47 -3.00 -0.65 0.32
CA TRP A 47 -2.51 -0.69 -1.05
C TRP A 47 -1.32 -1.63 -1.23
N GLY A 48 -0.93 -1.88 -2.48
CA GLY A 48 0.12 -2.83 -2.81
C GLY A 48 -0.31 -4.29 -2.65
N GLY A 49 0.65 -5.21 -2.53
CA GLY A 49 0.37 -6.64 -2.59
C GLY A 49 -0.36 -7.01 -3.89
N ALA A 50 -1.43 -7.80 -3.78
CA ALA A 50 -2.22 -8.24 -4.94
C ALA A 50 -3.34 -7.24 -5.33
N THR A 51 -3.54 -6.17 -4.55
CA THR A 51 -4.68 -5.25 -4.78
C THR A 51 -4.58 -4.54 -6.12
N PHE A 52 -3.37 -4.20 -6.58
CA PHE A 52 -3.16 -3.54 -7.87
C PHE A 52 -3.59 -4.41 -9.05
N ASP A 53 -3.18 -5.69 -9.08
CA ASP A 53 -3.64 -6.65 -10.08
C ASP A 53 -5.16 -6.89 -9.97
N ALA A 54 -5.68 -7.05 -8.75
CA ALA A 54 -7.10 -7.34 -8.56
C ALA A 54 -8.03 -6.21 -9.02
N CYS A 55 -7.65 -4.95 -8.78
CA CYS A 55 -8.38 -3.78 -9.27
C CYS A 55 -8.56 -3.86 -10.80
N LEU A 56 -7.44 -4.04 -11.51
CA LEU A 56 -7.42 -4.03 -12.96
C LEU A 56 -8.06 -5.29 -13.57
N ARG A 57 -7.82 -6.46 -12.98
CA ARG A 57 -8.15 -7.75 -13.58
C ARG A 57 -9.57 -8.21 -13.26
N PHE A 58 -10.07 -7.94 -12.06
CA PHE A 58 -11.30 -8.57 -11.57
C PHE A 58 -12.39 -7.59 -11.15
N LEU A 59 -12.01 -6.37 -10.73
CA LEU A 59 -12.96 -5.40 -10.18
C LEU A 59 -13.32 -4.29 -11.18
N ASN A 60 -12.60 -4.19 -12.30
CA ASN A 60 -12.73 -3.09 -13.25
C ASN A 60 -12.56 -1.71 -12.56
N GLU A 61 -11.57 -1.62 -11.67
CA GLU A 61 -11.24 -0.42 -10.91
C GLU A 61 -9.83 0.07 -11.25
N ASP A 62 -9.64 1.39 -11.24
CA ASP A 62 -8.30 2.00 -11.29
C ASP A 62 -7.67 1.95 -9.88
N PRO A 63 -6.55 1.22 -9.68
CA PRO A 63 -5.89 1.13 -8.38
C PRO A 63 -5.38 2.49 -7.86
N TRP A 64 -5.09 3.45 -8.74
CA TRP A 64 -4.70 4.80 -8.35
C TRP A 64 -5.89 5.62 -7.86
N GLU A 65 -7.06 5.47 -8.47
CA GLU A 65 -8.28 6.14 -8.00
C GLU A 65 -8.75 5.57 -6.67
N ARG A 66 -8.62 4.24 -6.48
CA ARG A 66 -8.83 3.59 -5.20
C ARG A 66 -7.95 4.21 -4.11
N LEU A 67 -6.66 4.40 -4.37
CA LEU A 67 -5.74 5.04 -3.42
C LEU A 67 -6.16 6.48 -3.10
N ARG A 68 -6.44 7.31 -4.11
CA ARG A 68 -6.88 8.70 -3.92
C ARG A 68 -8.18 8.80 -3.12
N THR A 69 -9.12 7.89 -3.38
CA THR A 69 -10.38 7.78 -2.65
C THR A 69 -10.15 7.47 -1.18
N ILE A 70 -9.31 6.47 -0.88
CA ILE A 70 -8.98 6.11 0.51
C ILE A 70 -8.25 7.28 1.21
N ARG A 71 -7.31 7.93 0.54
CA ARG A 71 -6.60 9.10 1.08
C ARG A 71 -7.53 10.24 1.43
N LYS A 72 -8.53 10.51 0.58
CA LYS A 72 -9.53 11.56 0.79
C LYS A 72 -10.37 11.31 2.05
N HIS A 73 -10.77 10.06 2.29
CA HIS A 73 -11.61 9.68 3.44
C HIS A 73 -10.82 9.44 4.72
N CYS A 74 -9.55 9.06 4.61
CA CYS A 74 -8.68 8.82 5.76
C CYS A 74 -7.56 9.85 5.86
N PRO A 75 -7.77 11.17 6.00
CA PRO A 75 -6.69 12.16 5.95
C PRO A 75 -5.79 12.21 7.20
N LYS A 76 -6.21 11.63 8.34
CA LYS A 76 -5.44 11.70 9.61
C LYS A 76 -4.49 10.53 9.79
N THR A 77 -4.90 9.36 9.34
CA THR A 77 -4.16 8.10 9.54
C THR A 77 -3.13 7.90 8.44
N LYS A 78 -1.96 7.36 8.79
CA LYS A 78 -0.92 7.04 7.80
C LYS A 78 -1.39 5.89 6.90
N LEU A 79 -1.30 6.07 5.60
CA LEU A 79 -1.57 5.01 4.63
C LEU A 79 -0.31 4.19 4.38
N GLN A 80 -0.45 2.87 4.45
CA GLN A 80 0.64 1.93 4.27
C GLN A 80 0.39 1.01 3.07
N MET A 81 1.47 0.62 2.39
CA MET A 81 1.45 -0.40 1.37
C MET A 81 2.50 -1.49 1.57
N LEU A 82 2.30 -2.63 0.90
CA LEU A 82 3.30 -3.67 0.72
C LEU A 82 3.94 -3.58 -0.67
N PHE A 83 5.28 -3.52 -0.74
CA PHE A 83 6.05 -3.28 -1.97
C PHE A 83 7.20 -4.29 -2.12
N ARG A 84 7.26 -5.04 -3.23
CA ARG A 84 8.21 -6.14 -3.41
C ARG A 84 9.49 -5.70 -4.12
N GLY A 85 10.29 -4.86 -3.48
CA GLY A 85 11.65 -4.48 -3.95
C GLY A 85 11.71 -4.15 -5.44
N GLN A 86 12.71 -4.69 -6.14
CA GLN A 86 12.91 -4.51 -7.58
C GLN A 86 11.75 -5.02 -8.46
N ASN A 87 10.84 -5.85 -7.92
CA ASN A 87 9.63 -6.29 -8.62
C ASN A 87 8.46 -5.31 -8.49
N MET A 88 8.49 -4.39 -7.53
CA MET A 88 7.38 -3.50 -7.21
C MET A 88 6.08 -4.30 -6.94
N LEU A 89 5.06 -4.13 -7.77
CA LEU A 89 3.81 -4.90 -7.79
C LEU A 89 3.66 -5.77 -9.05
N GLY A 90 4.74 -5.90 -9.83
CA GLY A 90 4.76 -6.61 -11.11
C GLY A 90 5.37 -8.01 -11.02
N TYR A 91 5.56 -8.61 -12.19
CA TYR A 91 5.87 -10.03 -12.36
C TYR A 91 7.36 -10.34 -12.56
N ARG A 92 8.22 -9.32 -12.67
CA ARG A 92 9.67 -9.45 -12.91
C ARG A 92 10.44 -8.31 -12.24
N HIS A 93 11.77 -8.33 -12.28
CA HIS A 93 12.56 -7.15 -11.91
C HIS A 93 12.38 -6.07 -12.98
N TYR A 94 12.33 -4.83 -12.54
CA TYR A 94 12.25 -3.66 -13.41
C TYR A 94 13.53 -2.83 -13.33
N ALA A 95 13.74 -1.98 -14.32
CA ALA A 95 14.83 -1.01 -14.29
C ALA A 95 14.57 0.07 -13.22
N ASP A 96 15.65 0.66 -12.72
CA ASP A 96 15.62 1.60 -11.59
C ASP A 96 14.76 2.83 -11.87
N ASP A 97 14.75 3.32 -13.11
CA ASP A 97 13.95 4.46 -13.55
C ASP A 97 12.45 4.21 -13.43
N VAL A 98 12.00 3.00 -13.77
CA VAL A 98 10.60 2.58 -13.61
C VAL A 98 10.24 2.51 -12.13
N LEU A 99 11.13 1.95 -11.31
CA LEU A 99 10.93 1.83 -9.87
C LEU A 99 10.85 3.21 -9.21
N ASP A 100 11.77 4.11 -9.54
CA ASP A 100 11.79 5.49 -9.04
C ASP A 100 10.48 6.20 -9.35
N TYR A 101 10.05 6.12 -10.61
CA TYR A 101 8.81 6.75 -11.05
C TYR A 101 7.61 6.15 -10.33
N PHE A 102 7.57 4.83 -10.14
CA PHE A 102 6.47 4.19 -9.43
C PHE A 102 6.40 4.63 -7.97
N VAL A 103 7.55 4.73 -7.28
CA VAL A 103 7.61 5.21 -5.89
C VAL A 103 7.19 6.69 -5.81
N GLN A 104 7.67 7.54 -6.71
CA GLN A 104 7.23 8.94 -6.79
C GLN A 104 5.71 9.06 -6.93
N ARG A 105 5.10 8.29 -7.85
CA ARG A 105 3.64 8.29 -8.03
C ARG A 105 2.89 7.72 -6.83
N THR A 106 3.46 6.70 -6.17
CA THR A 106 2.92 6.10 -4.95
C THR A 106 2.78 7.11 -3.83
N VAL A 107 3.87 7.84 -3.52
CA VAL A 107 3.88 8.88 -2.47
C VAL A 107 3.01 10.06 -2.87
N ALA A 108 3.12 10.55 -4.11
CA ALA A 108 2.33 11.68 -4.61
C ALA A 108 0.80 11.44 -4.57
N ASN A 109 0.34 10.18 -4.57
CA ASN A 109 -1.10 9.85 -4.45
C ASN A 109 -1.52 9.53 -3.00
N GLY A 110 -0.60 9.56 -2.03
CA GLY A 110 -0.93 9.62 -0.61
C GLY A 110 -0.51 8.43 0.26
N ILE A 111 0.34 7.52 -0.23
CA ILE A 111 0.99 6.52 0.63
C ILE A 111 2.05 7.19 1.50
N ASP A 112 1.99 6.94 2.81
CA ASP A 112 2.92 7.50 3.81
C ASP A 112 3.98 6.48 4.27
N ILE A 113 3.67 5.18 4.22
CA ILE A 113 4.57 4.11 4.67
C ILE A 113 4.68 3.03 3.59
N ILE A 114 5.90 2.81 3.10
CA ILE A 114 6.20 1.75 2.13
C ILE A 114 6.90 0.60 2.86
N ARG A 115 6.22 -0.53 3.03
CA ARG A 115 6.82 -1.75 3.58
C ARG A 115 7.50 -2.52 2.45
N ILE A 116 8.82 -2.39 2.37
CA ILE A 116 9.65 -2.95 1.29
C ILE A 116 10.16 -4.33 1.70
N PHE A 117 9.99 -5.34 0.84
CA PHE A 117 10.49 -6.70 1.07
C PHE A 117 10.99 -7.36 -0.22
N ASP A 118 11.76 -8.43 -0.04
CA ASP A 118 12.21 -9.35 -1.09
C ASP A 118 11.88 -10.77 -0.63
N ALA A 119 11.48 -11.64 -1.57
CA ALA A 119 11.00 -12.98 -1.23
C ALA A 119 12.09 -13.89 -0.65
N LEU A 120 13.37 -13.60 -0.93
CA LEU A 120 14.53 -14.38 -0.49
C LEU A 120 15.41 -13.59 0.50
N ASN A 121 14.93 -12.44 0.98
CA ASN A 121 15.68 -11.52 1.84
C ASN A 121 17.01 -11.04 1.23
N ASP A 122 17.09 -10.93 -0.11
CA ASP A 122 18.25 -10.34 -0.76
C ASP A 122 18.18 -8.81 -0.65
N ILE A 123 19.04 -8.24 0.20
CA ILE A 123 19.07 -6.80 0.48
C ILE A 123 19.31 -5.95 -0.77
N ARG A 124 20.00 -6.49 -1.78
CA ARG A 124 20.32 -5.79 -3.02
C ARG A 124 19.06 -5.43 -3.80
N ASN A 125 18.03 -6.29 -3.74
CA ASN A 125 16.73 -6.05 -4.36
C ASN A 125 15.89 -5.00 -3.62
N LEU A 126 16.31 -4.59 -2.42
CA LEU A 126 15.63 -3.60 -1.58
C LEU A 126 16.26 -2.20 -1.70
N GLU A 127 17.57 -2.14 -1.99
CA GLU A 127 18.36 -0.91 -1.95
C GLU A 127 17.73 0.22 -2.77
N ARG A 128 17.38 -0.05 -4.04
CA ARG A 128 16.79 0.98 -4.90
C ARG A 128 15.45 1.47 -4.38
N ALA A 129 14.56 0.56 -4.00
CA ALA A 129 13.24 0.89 -3.45
C ALA A 129 13.35 1.73 -2.17
N ILE A 130 14.29 1.39 -1.27
CA ILE A 130 14.52 2.13 -0.03
C ILE A 130 15.04 3.54 -0.33
N ASN A 131 16.00 3.66 -1.25
CA ASN A 131 16.56 4.94 -1.65
C ASN A 131 15.53 5.84 -2.33
N ALA A 132 14.70 5.27 -3.22
CA ALA A 132 13.60 5.99 -3.85
C ALA A 132 12.57 6.45 -2.82
N ALA A 133 12.17 5.60 -1.87
CA ALA A 133 11.22 5.96 -0.82
C ALA A 133 11.74 7.13 0.04
N LYS A 134 12.98 7.03 0.52
CA LYS A 134 13.64 8.10 1.29
C LYS A 134 13.76 9.43 0.55
N LYS A 135 13.84 9.40 -0.78
CA LYS A 135 13.94 10.61 -1.61
C LYS A 135 12.62 11.38 -1.65
N GLU A 136 11.50 10.69 -1.53
CA GLU A 136 10.15 11.28 -1.63
C GLU A 136 9.59 11.78 -0.27
N GLY A 137 10.25 11.46 0.85
CA GLY A 137 9.90 11.93 2.21
C GLY A 137 9.63 10.82 3.20
#